data_AF-A0A7Y9H605-F1
#
_entry.id   AF-A0A7Y9H605-F1
#
_cell.length_a   1.000
_cell.length_b   1.000
_cell.length_c   1.000
_cell.angle_alpha   90.00
_cell.angle_beta   90.00
_cell.angle_gamma   90.00
#
_symmetry.space_group_name_H-M   'P 1'
#
loop_
_entity.id
_entity.type
_entity.pdbx_description
1 polymer ?
#
loop_
_entity_poly.entity_id
_entity_poly.type
_entity_poly.pdbx_seq_one_letter_code
_entity_poly.pdbx_strand_id
1 'polypeptide(L)'
;MEDTTARTRSGDGPTTVRLTTVRERHYPSREEYERLTDDEREWWSLGPFAGEVPGLVRRIRRILDVSQRGLAALLEVSQSVVARWETGRTSPRADVLQRMLRLARVRTSFHDEESGEVVEPMRDDGARDRACRRFPAHCDLRLRGWWLPRQMRTWTSAHALFVERESRRTGRVAIGYRASPSYKHLERTLRGTPVDHAARHQLVAEMEHRDECHAEWKRQVRLRAAGGS
;
A
#
# COMPACT_ATOMS: atom_id res chain seq x y z
N MET A 1 31.78 40.37 -15.77
CA MET A 1 30.86 41.36 -16.33
C MET A 1 29.51 41.02 -15.75
N GLU A 2 29.06 41.88 -14.84
CA GLU A 2 27.89 41.68 -13.98
C GLU A 2 26.65 41.33 -14.80
N ASP A 3 25.76 40.53 -14.25
CA ASP A 3 24.39 41.03 -14.22
C ASP A 3 23.68 40.65 -12.92
N THR A 4 23.19 41.71 -12.30
CA THR A 4 22.34 41.77 -11.12
C THR A 4 20.92 41.64 -11.61
N THR A 5 20.04 40.94 -10.89
CA THR A 5 18.68 41.44 -10.64
C THR A 5 17.96 40.60 -9.60
N ALA A 6 17.62 41.29 -8.51
CA ALA A 6 16.63 40.85 -7.54
C ALA A 6 15.23 40.76 -8.17
N ARG A 7 14.40 39.83 -7.70
CA ARG A 7 12.96 40.08 -7.57
C ARG A 7 12.24 39.20 -6.54
N THR A 8 11.74 39.91 -5.52
CA THR A 8 10.43 39.81 -4.86
C THR A 8 9.97 38.52 -4.15
N ARG A 9 9.68 38.72 -2.86
CA ARG A 9 8.92 37.89 -1.91
C ARG A 9 7.48 37.64 -2.39
N SER A 10 6.94 36.46 -2.08
CA SER A 10 5.51 36.11 -1.85
C SER A 10 5.34 34.64 -2.24
N GLY A 11 4.82 33.72 -1.46
CA GLY A 11 4.11 33.81 -0.21
C GLY A 11 3.83 32.38 0.28
N ASP A 12 3.36 32.35 1.51
CA ASP A 12 2.97 31.22 2.32
C ASP A 12 2.15 30.14 1.58
N GLY A 13 2.57 28.88 1.71
CA GLY A 13 1.85 27.70 1.25
C GLY A 13 2.45 26.47 1.95
N PRO A 14 1.63 25.59 2.58
CA PRO A 14 2.17 24.52 3.41
C PRO A 14 2.97 23.54 2.55
N THR A 15 4.26 23.40 2.88
CA THR A 15 5.19 22.48 2.23
C THR A 15 4.82 21.04 2.58
N THR A 16 4.22 20.33 1.63
CA THR A 16 4.04 18.87 1.69
C THR A 16 5.41 18.20 1.49
N VAL A 17 5.96 17.63 2.56
CA VAL A 17 7.20 16.84 2.51
C VAL A 17 6.90 15.45 1.95
N ARG A 18 7.33 15.17 0.72
CA ARG A 18 7.34 13.82 0.14
C ARG A 18 8.59 13.07 0.57
N LEU A 19 8.40 11.82 0.98
CA LEU A 19 9.45 10.88 1.30
C LEU A 19 9.89 10.17 0.01
N THR A 20 10.94 10.69 -0.63
CA THR A 20 11.62 10.03 -1.74
C THR A 20 12.75 9.15 -1.19
N THR A 21 12.71 7.85 -1.48
CA THR A 21 13.81 6.91 -1.24
C THR A 21 14.99 7.22 -2.17
N VAL A 22 15.84 8.15 -1.74
CA VAL A 22 17.02 8.60 -2.49
C VAL A 22 18.02 7.46 -2.72
N ARG A 23 18.05 6.92 -3.94
CA ARG A 23 19.26 6.32 -4.53
C ARG A 23 20.01 7.46 -5.22
N GLU A 24 21.24 7.70 -4.74
CA GLU A 24 22.19 8.74 -5.14
C GLU A 24 21.91 10.16 -4.62
N ARG A 25 22.55 10.51 -3.50
CA ARG A 25 22.72 11.90 -3.07
C ARG A 25 23.94 12.48 -3.77
N HIS A 26 23.75 13.56 -4.52
CA HIS A 26 24.84 14.42 -4.97
C HIS A 26 25.34 15.24 -3.75
N TYR A 27 26.60 15.06 -3.38
CA TYR A 27 27.24 15.86 -2.34
C TYR A 27 27.84 17.12 -2.98
N PRO A 28 27.65 18.31 -2.38
CA PRO A 28 28.30 19.52 -2.88
C PRO A 28 29.82 19.32 -2.88
N SER A 29 30.46 19.70 -3.97
CA SER A 29 31.91 19.73 -4.10
C SER A 29 32.52 20.73 -3.09
N ARG A 30 33.82 20.62 -2.83
CA ARG A 30 34.51 21.46 -1.83
C ARG A 30 34.35 22.96 -2.11
N GLU A 31 34.37 23.34 -3.39
CA GLU A 31 34.18 24.72 -3.82
C GLU A 31 32.74 25.22 -3.65
N GLU A 32 31.75 24.34 -3.65
CA GLU A 32 30.35 24.65 -3.37
C GLU A 32 30.10 24.78 -1.87
N TYR A 33 30.78 23.95 -1.06
CA TYR A 33 30.68 23.99 0.41
C TYR A 33 31.24 25.31 1.00
N GLU A 34 32.29 25.85 0.40
CA GLU A 34 32.92 27.11 0.84
C GLU A 34 32.09 28.35 0.54
N ARG A 35 31.12 28.25 -0.40
CA ARG A 35 30.21 29.33 -0.80
C ARG A 35 28.91 29.38 0.01
N LEU A 36 28.63 28.37 0.82
CA LEU A 36 27.44 28.34 1.67
C LEU A 36 27.58 29.31 2.85
N THR A 37 26.48 29.93 3.26
CA THR A 37 26.44 30.71 4.52
C THR A 37 26.58 29.78 5.74
N ASP A 38 26.92 30.32 6.90
CA ASP A 38 27.13 29.49 8.11
C ASP A 38 25.85 28.74 8.53
N ASP A 39 24.68 29.37 8.42
CA ASP A 39 23.37 28.74 8.66
C ASP A 39 23.04 27.65 7.62
N GLU A 40 23.47 27.84 6.36
CA GLU A 40 23.29 26.84 5.30
C GLU A 40 24.27 25.67 5.45
N ARG A 41 25.50 25.92 5.93
CA ARG A 41 26.45 24.86 6.31
C ARG A 41 25.90 24.07 7.50
N GLU A 42 25.31 24.73 8.49
CA GLU A 42 24.67 24.10 9.64
C GLU A 42 23.43 23.28 9.23
N TRP A 43 22.59 23.82 8.34
CA TRP A 43 21.42 23.13 7.77
C TRP A 43 21.79 21.90 6.90
N TRP A 44 22.84 22.00 6.08
CA TRP A 44 23.39 20.86 5.34
C TRP A 44 24.07 19.83 6.25
N SER A 45 24.66 20.29 7.36
CA SER A 45 25.24 19.41 8.38
C SER A 45 24.17 18.71 9.25
N LEU A 46 22.95 19.24 9.31
CA LEU A 46 21.84 18.76 10.15
C LEU A 46 20.66 18.11 9.38
N GLY A 47 20.79 17.87 8.07
CA GLY A 47 19.70 17.64 7.09
C GLY A 47 18.45 16.77 7.40
N PRO A 48 17.43 16.76 6.51
CA PRO A 48 16.09 16.24 6.80
C PRO A 48 15.94 14.69 6.79
N PHE A 49 17.05 13.97 6.58
CA PHE A 49 17.30 12.61 7.06
C PHE A 49 18.79 12.50 7.46
N ALA A 50 19.24 13.35 8.39
CA ALA A 50 20.57 13.38 9.01
C ALA A 50 20.49 12.93 10.48
N GLY A 51 20.00 11.71 10.64
CA GLY A 51 19.73 11.08 11.93
C GLY A 51 19.21 9.66 11.80
N GLU A 52 18.56 9.30 10.69
CA GLU A 52 18.05 7.95 10.39
C GLU A 52 17.28 7.31 11.57
N VAL A 53 17.16 5.98 11.60
CA VAL A 53 16.57 5.25 12.74
C VAL A 53 17.23 5.63 14.09
N PRO A 54 18.56 5.87 14.19
CA PRO A 54 19.21 6.31 15.42
C PRO A 54 18.68 7.62 16.02
N GLY A 55 18.44 8.61 15.18
CA GLY A 55 17.86 9.91 15.53
C GLY A 55 16.41 9.78 15.96
N LEU A 56 15.65 8.92 15.28
CA LEU A 56 14.28 8.60 15.69
C LEU A 56 14.24 7.93 17.07
N VAL A 57 15.15 7.00 17.38
CA VAL A 57 15.24 6.38 18.71
C VAL A 57 15.52 7.44 19.78
N ARG A 58 16.48 8.34 19.55
CA ARG A 58 16.78 9.46 20.45
C ARG A 58 15.57 10.38 20.64
N ARG A 59 14.85 10.69 19.56
CA ARG A 59 13.63 11.52 19.59
C ARG A 59 12.52 10.86 20.41
N ILE A 60 12.30 9.56 20.23
CA ILE A 60 11.33 8.79 21.03
C ILE A 60 11.71 8.81 22.51
N ARG A 61 12.98 8.59 22.83
CA ARG A 61 13.46 8.70 24.21
C ARG A 61 13.22 10.08 24.82
N ARG A 62 13.39 11.14 24.02
CA ARG A 62 13.12 12.51 24.46
C ARG A 62 11.63 12.77 24.70
N ILE A 63 10.74 12.21 23.88
CA ILE A 63 9.28 12.29 24.07
C ILE A 63 8.86 11.57 25.35
N LEU A 64 9.44 10.39 25.60
CA LEU A 64 9.14 9.58 26.78
C LEU A 64 9.82 10.08 28.06
N ASP A 65 10.78 10.99 27.93
CA ASP A 65 11.64 11.49 29.00
C ASP A 65 12.37 10.38 29.78
N VAL A 66 12.94 9.39 29.06
CA VAL A 66 13.63 8.25 29.67
C VAL A 66 15.11 8.15 29.28
N SER A 67 15.90 7.55 30.18
CA SER A 67 17.29 7.17 29.91
C SER A 67 17.37 5.95 28.96
N GLN A 68 18.59 5.60 28.49
CA GLN A 68 18.77 4.37 27.70
C GLN A 68 18.36 3.12 28.50
N ARG A 69 18.64 3.09 29.82
CA ARG A 69 18.21 1.99 30.71
C ARG A 69 16.69 1.98 30.88
N GLY A 70 16.07 3.15 30.96
CA GLY A 70 14.61 3.28 31.03
C GLY A 70 13.93 2.77 29.76
N LEU A 71 14.39 3.19 28.57
CA LEU A 71 13.86 2.67 27.31
C LEU A 71 14.08 1.16 27.19
N ALA A 72 15.25 0.67 27.60
CA ALA A 72 15.59 -0.76 27.59
C ALA A 72 14.65 -1.57 28.48
N ALA A 73 14.32 -1.08 29.68
CA ALA A 73 13.34 -1.71 30.57
C ALA A 73 11.92 -1.74 29.96
N LEU A 74 11.49 -0.65 29.32
CA LEU A 74 10.17 -0.58 28.65
C LEU A 74 10.06 -1.55 27.46
N LEU A 75 11.18 -1.87 26.82
CA LEU A 75 11.25 -2.74 25.63
C LEU A 75 11.73 -4.16 25.96
N GLU A 76 12.05 -4.45 27.22
CA GLU A 76 12.59 -5.75 27.66
C GLU A 76 13.88 -6.16 26.91
N VAL A 77 14.76 -5.19 26.64
CA VAL A 77 16.07 -5.41 26.01
C VAL A 77 17.19 -4.93 26.93
N SER A 78 18.45 -5.25 26.60
CA SER A 78 19.59 -4.69 27.32
C SER A 78 19.87 -3.24 26.92
N GLN A 79 20.39 -2.43 27.84
CA GLN A 79 20.77 -1.04 27.55
C GLN A 79 21.80 -0.94 26.41
N SER A 80 22.72 -1.90 26.30
CA SER A 80 23.70 -1.97 25.21
C SER A 80 23.04 -2.15 23.83
N VAL A 81 21.86 -2.76 23.74
CA VAL A 81 21.10 -2.85 22.49
C VAL A 81 20.59 -1.46 22.07
N VAL A 82 19.99 -0.71 23.00
CA VAL A 82 19.52 0.66 22.76
C VAL A 82 20.67 1.55 22.34
N ALA A 83 21.83 1.46 23.00
CA ALA A 83 23.02 2.24 22.63
C ALA A 83 23.51 1.93 21.20
N ARG A 84 23.43 0.67 20.75
CA ARG A 84 23.77 0.31 19.36
C ARG A 84 22.77 0.85 18.34
N TRP A 85 21.49 0.94 18.70
CA TRP A 85 20.48 1.57 17.84
C TRP A 85 20.72 3.08 17.70
N GLU A 86 20.98 3.78 18.81
CA GLU A 86 21.22 5.23 18.79
C GLU A 86 22.52 5.66 18.12
N THR A 87 23.45 4.72 17.93
CA THR A 87 24.73 4.95 17.22
C THR A 87 24.73 4.41 15.79
N GLY A 88 23.62 3.82 15.32
CA GLY A 88 23.53 3.26 13.97
C GLY A 88 24.33 1.98 13.72
N ARG A 89 24.97 1.39 14.75
CA ARG A 89 25.69 0.11 14.61
C ARG A 89 24.76 -1.05 14.26
N THR A 90 23.51 -0.95 14.70
CA THR A 90 22.45 -1.91 14.36
C THR A 90 21.12 -1.16 14.28
N SER A 91 20.15 -1.70 13.55
CA SER A 91 18.79 -1.16 13.52
C SER A 91 17.83 -2.03 14.35
N PRO A 92 16.84 -1.42 15.05
CA PRO A 92 15.75 -2.17 15.67
C PRO A 92 14.97 -2.93 14.59
N ARG A 93 14.42 -4.08 14.97
CA ARG A 93 13.46 -4.78 14.13
C ARG A 93 12.18 -3.94 13.99
N ALA A 94 11.45 -4.13 12.89
CA ALA A 94 10.28 -3.31 12.57
C ALA A 94 9.19 -3.35 13.66
N ASP A 95 8.99 -4.51 14.29
CA ASP A 95 8.07 -4.71 15.42
C ASP A 95 8.46 -3.88 16.66
N VAL A 96 9.76 -3.85 16.99
CA VAL A 96 10.31 -3.04 18.08
C VAL A 96 10.17 -1.56 17.78
N LEU A 97 10.48 -1.15 16.55
CA LEU A 97 10.30 0.24 16.11
C LEU A 97 8.82 0.66 16.23
N GLN A 98 7.89 -0.19 15.79
CA GLN A 98 6.46 0.05 15.92
C GLN A 98 6.02 0.14 17.40
N ARG A 99 6.57 -0.70 18.29
CA ARG A 99 6.33 -0.62 19.74
C ARG A 99 6.81 0.72 20.31
N MET A 100 8.01 1.17 19.94
CA MET A 100 8.56 2.46 20.36
C MET A 100 7.68 3.64 19.90
N LEU A 101 7.23 3.63 18.65
CA LEU A 101 6.34 4.66 18.09
C LEU A 101 4.99 4.70 18.84
N ARG A 102 4.41 3.53 19.15
CA ARG A 102 3.18 3.42 19.95
C ARG A 102 3.35 4.01 21.35
N LEU A 103 4.45 3.67 22.05
CA LEU A 103 4.73 4.23 23.38
C LEU A 103 4.82 5.76 23.34
N ALA A 104 5.46 6.31 22.30
CA ALA A 104 5.60 7.74 22.11
C ALA A 104 4.35 8.43 21.51
N ARG A 105 3.26 7.68 21.25
CA ARG A 105 2.04 8.15 20.57
C ARG A 105 2.32 8.81 19.21
N VAL A 106 3.36 8.34 18.53
CA VAL A 106 3.73 8.77 17.18
C VAL A 106 3.08 7.85 16.16
N ARG A 107 2.48 8.43 15.13
CA ARG A 107 1.93 7.69 13.98
C ARG A 107 2.96 7.64 12.84
N THR A 108 2.88 6.60 12.03
CA THR A 108 3.71 6.43 10.83
C THR A 108 2.81 6.04 9.68
N SER A 109 3.01 6.67 8.52
CA SER A 109 2.39 6.34 7.25
C SER A 109 3.48 6.06 6.22
N PHE A 110 3.17 5.19 5.26
CA PHE A 110 4.04 4.93 4.11
C PHE A 110 3.46 5.67 2.92
N HIS A 111 4.34 6.24 2.10
CA HIS A 111 3.94 7.00 0.92
C HIS A 111 4.73 6.50 -0.27
N ASP A 112 4.06 6.42 -1.42
CA ASP A 112 4.70 6.14 -2.68
C ASP A 112 5.58 7.33 -3.06
N GLU A 113 6.80 7.04 -3.52
CA GLU A 113 7.82 8.05 -3.77
C GLU A 113 7.42 9.00 -4.92
N GLU A 114 6.83 8.45 -5.97
CA GLU A 114 6.53 9.18 -7.20
C GLU A 114 5.18 9.91 -7.12
N SER A 115 4.15 9.25 -6.58
CA SER A 115 2.79 9.80 -6.47
C SER A 115 2.53 10.51 -5.14
N GLY A 116 3.29 10.22 -4.09
CA GLY A 116 3.05 10.73 -2.73
C GLY A 116 1.81 10.14 -2.06
N GLU A 117 1.08 9.25 -2.73
CA GLU A 117 -0.12 8.60 -2.21
C GLU A 117 0.23 7.69 -1.03
N VAL A 118 -0.69 7.54 -0.09
CA VAL A 118 -0.50 6.66 1.06
C VAL A 118 -0.49 5.21 0.57
N VAL A 119 0.58 4.49 0.88
CA VAL A 119 0.69 3.04 0.62
C VAL A 119 0.11 2.29 1.81
N GLU A 120 -1.10 1.79 1.62
CA GLU A 120 -1.77 0.96 2.60
C GLU A 120 -1.26 -0.50 2.55
N PRO A 121 -1.14 -1.18 3.70
CA PRO A 121 -0.86 -2.61 3.71
C PRO A 121 -1.93 -3.40 2.95
N MET A 122 -1.52 -4.45 2.24
CA MET A 122 -2.48 -5.38 1.63
C MET A 122 -3.41 -5.96 2.69
N ARG A 123 -4.68 -6.11 2.33
CA ARG A 123 -5.72 -6.64 3.21
C ARG A 123 -5.37 -8.03 3.76
N ASP A 124 -5.53 -8.21 5.06
CA ASP A 124 -5.31 -9.51 5.70
C ASP A 124 -6.45 -10.51 5.41
N ASP A 125 -7.66 -9.98 5.23
CA ASP A 125 -8.92 -10.67 4.92
C ASP A 125 -9.16 -10.85 3.42
N GLY A 126 -8.14 -10.60 2.59
CA GLY A 126 -8.21 -10.79 1.15
C GLY A 126 -8.67 -12.20 0.77
N ALA A 127 -9.34 -12.33 -0.37
CA ALA A 127 -9.89 -13.60 -0.80
C ALA A 127 -8.84 -14.71 -0.87
N ARG A 128 -9.25 -15.92 -0.48
CA ARG A 128 -8.41 -17.12 -0.45
C ARG A 128 -8.88 -18.13 -1.49
N ASP A 129 -7.95 -18.98 -1.92
CA ASP A 129 -8.29 -20.14 -2.72
C ASP A 129 -9.05 -21.19 -1.88
N ARG A 130 -9.40 -22.30 -2.51
CA ARG A 130 -10.17 -23.37 -1.86
C ARG A 130 -9.36 -24.24 -0.90
N ALA A 131 -8.04 -24.17 -1.00
CA ALA A 131 -7.13 -24.76 -0.02
C ALA A 131 -6.81 -23.76 1.11
N CYS A 132 -7.58 -22.68 1.24
CA CYS A 132 -7.41 -21.60 2.21
C CYS A 132 -6.08 -20.83 2.09
N ARG A 133 -5.41 -20.92 0.94
CA ARG A 133 -4.15 -20.21 0.65
C ARG A 133 -4.45 -18.82 0.11
N ARG A 134 -3.53 -17.89 0.33
CA ARG A 134 -3.59 -16.57 -0.31
C ARG A 134 -3.23 -16.70 -1.78
N PHE A 135 -3.90 -15.91 -2.62
CA PHE A 135 -3.44 -15.71 -3.98
C PHE A 135 -2.09 -14.95 -3.98
N PRO A 136 -1.26 -15.09 -5.03
CA PRO A 136 0.00 -14.36 -5.11
C PRO A 136 -0.20 -12.84 -5.15
N ALA A 137 0.61 -12.07 -4.41
CA ALA A 137 0.44 -10.61 -4.24
C ALA A 137 0.50 -9.78 -5.53
N HIS A 138 1.17 -10.28 -6.57
CA HIS A 138 1.34 -9.58 -7.85
C HIS A 138 0.17 -9.83 -8.84
N CYS A 139 -0.86 -10.56 -8.41
CA CYS A 139 -1.92 -11.04 -9.28
C CYS A 139 -3.20 -10.22 -9.13
N ASP A 140 -3.72 -9.74 -10.26
CA ASP A 140 -5.02 -9.06 -10.32
C ASP A 140 -6.13 -10.12 -10.26
N LEU A 141 -6.83 -10.18 -9.12
CA LEU A 141 -7.92 -11.15 -8.92
C LEU A 141 -9.13 -10.79 -9.75
N ARG A 142 -9.77 -11.82 -10.29
CA ARG A 142 -10.90 -11.70 -11.21
C ARG A 142 -11.98 -12.70 -10.92
N LEU A 143 -13.20 -12.21 -10.97
CA LEU A 143 -14.39 -13.03 -10.95
C LEU A 143 -14.59 -13.72 -12.30
N ARG A 144 -14.68 -15.05 -12.26
CA ARG A 144 -15.02 -15.88 -13.43
C ARG A 144 -16.49 -16.30 -13.45
N GLY A 145 -17.25 -16.03 -12.40
CA GLY A 145 -18.62 -16.45 -12.23
C GLY A 145 -18.86 -17.16 -10.91
N TRP A 146 -20.02 -17.81 -10.79
CA TRP A 146 -20.29 -18.74 -9.70
C TRP A 146 -19.42 -19.98 -9.81
N TRP A 147 -19.06 -20.55 -8.67
CA TRP A 147 -18.18 -21.71 -8.69
C TRP A 147 -18.88 -22.96 -9.23
N LEU A 148 -18.19 -23.61 -10.17
CA LEU A 148 -18.48 -24.93 -10.67
C LEU A 148 -17.20 -25.78 -10.71
N PRO A 149 -17.31 -27.10 -10.42
CA PRO A 149 -16.23 -28.06 -10.68
C PRO A 149 -15.74 -27.93 -12.12
N ARG A 150 -14.43 -28.10 -12.32
CA ARG A 150 -13.80 -27.88 -13.64
C ARG A 150 -14.46 -28.74 -14.73
N GLN A 151 -14.79 -29.98 -14.39
CA GLN A 151 -15.42 -30.96 -15.27
C GLN A 151 -16.84 -30.55 -15.70
N MET A 152 -17.53 -29.72 -14.91
CA MET A 152 -18.91 -29.32 -15.13
C MET A 152 -19.03 -27.94 -15.79
N ARG A 153 -17.93 -27.24 -16.04
CA ARG A 153 -17.94 -25.88 -16.62
C ARG A 153 -18.46 -25.81 -18.04
N THR A 154 -18.42 -26.93 -18.77
CA THR A 154 -18.90 -27.05 -20.16
C THR A 154 -20.23 -27.80 -20.26
N TRP A 155 -20.84 -28.19 -19.13
CA TRP A 155 -22.02 -29.04 -19.09
C TRP A 155 -23.27 -28.26 -18.72
N THR A 156 -24.32 -28.42 -19.51
CA THR A 156 -25.68 -27.93 -19.19
C THR A 156 -26.50 -29.06 -18.56
N SER A 157 -25.95 -29.71 -17.53
CA SER A 157 -26.67 -30.78 -16.81
C SER A 157 -27.50 -30.18 -15.67
N ALA A 158 -28.59 -30.86 -15.28
CA ALA A 158 -29.39 -30.48 -14.11
C ALA A 158 -28.52 -30.40 -12.83
N HIS A 159 -27.52 -31.27 -12.72
CA HIS A 159 -26.57 -31.26 -11.62
C HIS A 159 -25.67 -30.00 -11.62
N ALA A 160 -25.19 -29.57 -12.79
CA ALA A 160 -24.41 -28.33 -12.89
C ALA A 160 -25.24 -27.11 -12.45
N LEU A 161 -26.52 -27.04 -12.85
CA LEU A 161 -27.44 -25.98 -12.40
C LEU A 161 -27.69 -26.04 -10.89
N PHE A 162 -27.82 -27.23 -10.30
CA PHE A 162 -27.95 -27.39 -8.86
C PHE A 162 -26.72 -26.87 -8.11
N VAL A 163 -25.52 -27.26 -8.55
CA VAL A 163 -24.26 -26.80 -7.94
C VAL A 163 -24.10 -25.28 -8.10
N GLU A 164 -24.47 -24.72 -9.24
CA GLU A 164 -24.43 -23.27 -9.44
C GLU A 164 -25.37 -22.54 -8.48
N ARG A 165 -26.61 -23.00 -8.33
CA ARG A 165 -27.59 -22.43 -7.38
C ARG A 165 -27.09 -22.53 -5.95
N GLU A 166 -26.48 -23.65 -5.57
CA GLU A 166 -25.91 -23.82 -4.25
C GLU A 166 -24.71 -22.88 -4.04
N SER A 167 -23.87 -22.71 -5.06
CA SER A 167 -22.77 -21.75 -5.03
C SER A 167 -23.28 -20.32 -4.86
N ARG A 168 -24.39 -19.94 -5.54
CA ARG A 168 -25.06 -18.64 -5.32
C ARG A 168 -25.49 -18.47 -3.88
N ARG A 169 -26.26 -19.43 -3.36
CA ARG A 169 -26.78 -19.42 -1.98
C ARG A 169 -25.69 -19.34 -0.91
N THR A 170 -24.54 -19.96 -1.15
CA THR A 170 -23.41 -20.01 -0.20
C THR A 170 -22.31 -18.98 -0.49
N GLY A 171 -22.50 -18.10 -1.47
CA GLY A 171 -21.53 -17.08 -1.88
C GLY A 171 -20.24 -17.66 -2.47
N ARG A 172 -20.26 -18.86 -3.05
CA ARG A 172 -19.07 -19.52 -3.63
C ARG A 172 -18.80 -18.98 -5.02
N VAL A 173 -17.96 -17.96 -5.08
CA VAL A 173 -17.46 -17.38 -6.33
C VAL A 173 -16.25 -18.13 -6.88
N ALA A 174 -16.14 -18.19 -8.21
CA ALA A 174 -14.96 -18.66 -8.90
C ALA A 174 -14.00 -17.49 -9.11
N ILE A 175 -12.87 -17.52 -8.43
CA ILE A 175 -11.81 -16.53 -8.55
C ILE A 175 -10.71 -17.10 -9.45
N GLY A 176 -10.22 -16.28 -10.36
CA GLY A 176 -9.01 -16.56 -11.14
C GLY A 176 -8.15 -15.32 -11.24
N TYR A 177 -6.98 -15.48 -11.83
CA TYR A 177 -6.08 -14.39 -12.16
C TYR A 177 -5.32 -14.76 -13.43
N ARG A 178 -4.68 -13.77 -14.06
CA ARG A 178 -3.75 -14.00 -15.17
C ARG A 178 -2.36 -13.59 -14.72
N ALA A 179 -1.38 -14.44 -15.02
CA ALA A 179 0.01 -14.20 -14.65
C ALA A 179 0.77 -13.29 -15.64
N SER A 180 0.30 -13.22 -16.91
CA SER A 180 1.01 -12.49 -17.97
C SER A 180 1.10 -10.98 -17.70
N PRO A 181 2.31 -10.39 -17.60
CA PRO A 181 2.48 -8.97 -17.34
C PRO A 181 1.89 -8.05 -18.41
N SER A 182 2.06 -8.38 -19.70
CA SER A 182 1.55 -7.58 -20.81
C SER A 182 0.03 -7.51 -20.81
N TYR A 183 -0.62 -8.63 -20.49
CA TYR A 183 -2.08 -8.68 -20.40
C TYR A 183 -2.57 -7.89 -19.18
N LYS A 184 -1.90 -7.99 -18.02
CA LYS A 184 -2.24 -7.16 -16.86
C LYS A 184 -2.13 -5.67 -17.18
N HIS A 185 -1.05 -5.25 -17.82
CA HIS A 185 -0.87 -3.85 -18.21
C HIS A 185 -2.02 -3.39 -19.13
N LEU A 186 -2.30 -4.15 -20.19
CA LEU A 186 -3.43 -3.85 -21.08
C LEU A 186 -4.76 -3.74 -20.33
N GLU A 187 -5.01 -4.63 -19.38
CA GLU A 187 -6.25 -4.62 -18.62
C GLU A 187 -6.36 -3.46 -17.64
N ARG A 188 -5.25 -3.09 -17.01
CA ARG A 188 -5.19 -1.90 -16.15
C ARG A 188 -5.41 -0.62 -16.98
N THR A 189 -4.89 -0.57 -18.21
CA THR A 189 -5.15 0.53 -19.13
C THR A 189 -6.63 0.59 -19.57
N LEU A 190 -7.25 -0.54 -19.84
CA LEU A 190 -8.63 -0.59 -20.34
C LEU A 190 -9.70 -0.47 -19.25
N ARG A 191 -9.44 -0.97 -18.04
CA ARG A 191 -10.45 -1.13 -16.97
C ARG A 191 -10.04 -0.47 -15.65
N GLY A 192 -8.88 0.18 -15.61
CA GLY A 192 -8.28 0.68 -14.38
C GLY A 192 -7.59 -0.42 -13.57
N THR A 193 -6.79 0.00 -12.58
CA THR A 193 -6.17 -0.91 -11.63
C THR A 193 -7.22 -1.48 -10.68
N PRO A 194 -7.42 -2.81 -10.62
CA PRO A 194 -8.36 -3.41 -9.67
C PRO A 194 -7.93 -3.18 -8.23
N VAL A 195 -8.88 -3.28 -7.30
CA VAL A 195 -8.58 -3.27 -5.86
C VAL A 195 -7.67 -4.43 -5.52
N ASP A 196 -6.59 -4.14 -4.80
CA ASP A 196 -5.63 -5.14 -4.32
C ASP A 196 -6.34 -6.17 -3.43
N HIS A 197 -6.33 -7.42 -3.91
CA HIS A 197 -6.85 -8.60 -3.19
C HIS A 197 -8.17 -8.35 -2.44
N ALA A 198 -9.21 -8.02 -3.21
CA ALA A 198 -10.56 -7.84 -2.68
C ALA A 198 -10.95 -8.97 -1.71
N ALA A 199 -11.63 -8.59 -0.63
CA ALA A 199 -12.14 -9.55 0.34
C ALA A 199 -13.23 -10.43 -0.30
N ARG A 200 -13.41 -11.65 0.21
CA ARG A 200 -14.39 -12.59 -0.37
C ARG A 200 -15.79 -12.00 -0.46
N HIS A 201 -16.24 -11.26 0.54
CA HIS A 201 -17.57 -10.65 0.56
C HIS A 201 -17.73 -9.57 -0.53
N GLN A 202 -16.68 -8.80 -0.83
CA GLN A 202 -16.69 -7.81 -1.92
C GLN A 202 -16.85 -8.51 -3.27
N LEU A 203 -16.13 -9.62 -3.48
CA LEU A 203 -16.23 -10.43 -4.69
C LEU A 203 -17.61 -11.11 -4.85
N VAL A 204 -18.25 -11.49 -3.73
CA VAL A 204 -19.62 -12.02 -3.75
C VAL A 204 -20.61 -10.93 -4.15
N ALA A 205 -20.52 -9.74 -3.53
CA ALA A 205 -21.37 -8.61 -3.85
C ALA A 205 -21.22 -8.17 -5.32
N GLU A 206 -19.99 -8.14 -5.84
CA GLU A 206 -19.75 -7.85 -7.26
C GLU A 206 -20.37 -8.92 -8.19
N MET A 207 -20.37 -10.20 -7.79
CA MET A 207 -21.05 -11.26 -8.54
C MET A 207 -22.57 -11.12 -8.52
N GLU A 208 -23.16 -10.84 -7.36
CA GLU A 208 -24.60 -10.61 -7.21
C GLU A 208 -25.05 -9.42 -8.07
N HIS A 209 -24.30 -8.32 -8.03
CA HIS A 209 -24.55 -7.16 -8.88
C HIS A 209 -24.48 -7.48 -10.38
N ARG A 210 -23.53 -8.32 -10.81
CA ARG A 210 -23.45 -8.77 -12.22
C ARG A 210 -24.66 -9.61 -12.63
N ASP A 211 -25.12 -10.49 -11.74
CA ASP A 211 -26.31 -11.32 -11.97
C ASP A 211 -27.59 -10.46 -12.09
N GLU A 212 -27.73 -9.45 -11.24
CA GLU A 212 -28.82 -8.47 -11.28
C GLU A 212 -28.84 -7.69 -12.60
N CYS A 213 -27.70 -7.10 -12.98
CA CYS A 213 -27.54 -6.38 -14.25
C CYS A 213 -27.90 -7.27 -15.46
N HIS A 214 -27.45 -8.54 -15.43
CA HIS A 214 -27.74 -9.50 -16.50
C HIS A 214 -29.22 -9.87 -16.55
N ALA A 215 -29.88 -10.01 -15.39
CA ALA A 215 -31.32 -10.26 -15.31
C ALA A 215 -32.13 -9.08 -15.85
N GLU A 216 -31.73 -7.84 -15.53
CA GLU A 216 -32.33 -6.61 -16.05
C GLU A 216 -32.22 -6.51 -17.56
N TRP A 217 -31.01 -6.70 -18.10
CA TRP A 217 -30.78 -6.70 -19.55
C TRP A 217 -31.68 -7.73 -20.25
N LYS A 218 -31.78 -8.95 -19.72
CA LYS A 218 -32.70 -9.99 -20.25
C LYS A 218 -34.16 -9.56 -20.21
N ARG A 219 -34.61 -8.91 -19.13
CA ARG A 219 -35.97 -8.37 -19.03
C ARG A 219 -36.22 -7.32 -20.10
N GLN A 220 -35.31 -6.37 -20.28
CA GLN A 220 -35.42 -5.33 -21.30
C GLN A 220 -35.46 -5.90 -22.72
N VAL A 221 -34.60 -6.88 -23.04
CA VAL A 221 -34.60 -7.55 -24.35
C VAL A 221 -35.92 -8.25 -24.62
N ARG A 222 -36.50 -8.95 -23.62
CA ARG A 222 -37.80 -9.61 -23.75
C ARG A 222 -38.95 -8.62 -23.95
N LEU A 223 -38.96 -7.50 -23.22
CA LEU A 223 -39.97 -6.45 -23.38
C LEU A 223 -39.89 -5.81 -24.77
N ARG A 224 -38.69 -5.56 -25.30
CA ARG A 224 -38.49 -5.06 -26.67
C ARG A 224 -38.96 -6.05 -27.72
N ALA A 225 -38.73 -7.35 -27.51
CA ALA A 225 -39.23 -8.39 -28.41
C ALA A 225 -40.76 -8.52 -28.38
N ALA A 226 -41.40 -8.28 -27.23
CA ALA A 226 -42.86 -8.36 -27.07
C ALA A 226 -43.61 -7.11 -27.55
N GLY A 227 -43.00 -5.93 -27.52
CA GLY A 227 -43.60 -4.66 -27.94
C GLY A 227 -43.35 -4.25 -29.40
N GLY A 228 -42.67 -5.10 -30.19
CA GLY A 228 -42.35 -4.87 -31.60
C GLY A 228 -43.21 -5.69 -32.58
N SER A 229 -44.39 -6.14 -32.16
CA SER A 229 -45.37 -6.86 -32.99
C SER A 229 -46.66 -6.08 -33.19
#